data_AF-A0A6C0IVI8-F1
#
_entry.id   AF-A0A6C0IVI8-F1
#
_cell.length_a   1.000
_cell.length_b   1.000
_cell.length_c   1.000
_cell.angle_alpha   90.00
_cell.angle_beta   90.00
_cell.angle_gamma   90.00
#
_symmetry.space_group_name_H-M   'P 1'
#
loop_
_entity.id
_entity.type
_entity.pdbx_description
1 polymer ?
#
loop_
_entity_poly.entity_id
_entity_poly.type
_entity_poly.pdbx_seq_one_letter_code
_entity_poly.pdbx_strand_id
1 'polypeptide(L)'
;MKDKVIGSSILLLVILILGLFLAPFIKKKVNEGFRPVYKFKSNDLATPGEFPVSVDQAILNDYPLIGKNDVSNDSASEMWWKYPIFGVSSFKQLTNNLRYFKNPDIGICTRPEFCGALYHDIKNKSNVVMPLPEAEEGEGARVGYYRTEPNKLFWSIPTNENILY
;
A
#
# COMPACT_ATOMS: atom_id res chain seq x y z
N MET A 1 -34.82 -8.38 -74.28
CA MET A 1 -33.72 -7.93 -73.40
C MET A 1 -34.24 -7.28 -72.10
N LYS A 2 -35.29 -6.44 -72.16
CA LYS A 2 -35.95 -5.85 -70.99
C LYS A 2 -36.47 -6.87 -69.96
N ASP A 3 -37.09 -7.97 -70.40
CA ASP A 3 -37.70 -8.95 -69.48
C ASP A 3 -36.67 -9.74 -68.66
N LYS A 4 -35.47 -9.99 -69.23
CA LYS A 4 -34.35 -10.61 -68.50
C LYS A 4 -33.77 -9.67 -67.44
N VAL A 5 -33.75 -8.37 -67.70
CA VAL A 5 -33.28 -7.36 -66.73
C VAL A 5 -34.27 -7.22 -65.58
N ILE A 6 -35.57 -7.17 -65.89
CA ILE A 6 -36.64 -7.09 -64.88
C ILE A 6 -36.65 -8.33 -63.98
N GLY A 7 -36.53 -9.54 -64.55
CA GLY A 7 -36.41 -10.77 -63.78
C GLY A 7 -35.19 -10.81 -62.85
N SER A 8 -34.04 -10.30 -63.32
CA SER A 8 -32.81 -10.19 -62.52
C SER A 8 -32.97 -9.19 -61.37
N SER A 9 -33.61 -8.04 -61.61
CA SER A 9 -33.87 -7.03 -60.57
C SER A 9 -34.84 -7.53 -59.48
N ILE A 10 -35.86 -8.30 -59.87
CA ILE A 10 -36.80 -8.92 -58.91
C ILE A 10 -36.09 -9.97 -58.05
N LEU A 11 -35.24 -10.81 -58.65
CA LEU A 11 -34.45 -11.80 -57.91
C LEU A 11 -33.54 -11.13 -56.86
N LEU A 12 -32.89 -10.03 -57.23
CA LEU A 12 -32.02 -9.26 -56.33
C LEU A 12 -32.79 -8.69 -55.13
N LEU A 13 -33.99 -8.16 -55.37
CA LEU A 13 -34.87 -7.65 -54.31
C LEU A 13 -35.30 -8.75 -53.33
N VAL A 14 -35.63 -9.94 -53.84
CA VAL A 14 -36.00 -11.08 -53.00
C VAL A 14 -34.84 -11.52 -52.10
N ILE A 15 -33.62 -11.58 -52.62
CA ILE A 15 -32.42 -11.94 -51.84
C ILE A 15 -32.16 -10.91 -50.74
N LEU A 16 -32.32 -9.62 -51.03
CA LEU A 16 -32.14 -8.53 -50.07
C LEU A 16 -33.14 -8.59 -48.91
N ILE A 17 -34.41 -8.85 -49.23
CA ILE A 17 -35.48 -9.00 -48.23
C ILE A 17 -35.24 -10.23 -47.35
N LEU A 18 -34.84 -11.36 -47.94
CA LEU A 18 -34.50 -12.57 -47.19
C LEU A 18 -33.31 -12.34 -46.24
N GLY A 19 -32.27 -11.65 -46.70
CA GLY A 19 -31.09 -11.33 -45.91
C GLY A 19 -31.42 -10.47 -44.69
N LEU A 20 -32.24 -9.43 -44.86
CA LEU A 20 -32.68 -8.57 -43.76
C LEU A 20 -33.58 -9.31 -42.76
N PHE A 21 -34.45 -10.20 -43.24
CA PHE A 21 -35.30 -11.02 -42.38
C PHE A 21 -34.50 -12.04 -41.54
N LEU A 22 -33.43 -12.62 -42.10
CA LEU A 22 -32.59 -13.61 -41.43
C LEU A 22 -31.51 -12.99 -40.52
N ALA A 23 -31.10 -11.74 -40.75
CA ALA A 23 -30.10 -11.02 -39.95
C ALA A 23 -30.31 -11.05 -38.41
N PRO A 24 -31.52 -10.84 -37.85
CA PRO A 24 -31.72 -10.88 -36.39
C PRO A 24 -31.55 -12.29 -35.79
N PHE A 25 -31.76 -13.36 -36.58
CA PHE A 25 -31.55 -14.74 -36.14
C PHE A 25 -30.08 -15.12 -36.08
N ILE A 26 -29.25 -14.51 -36.93
CA ILE A 26 -27.78 -14.68 -36.90
C ILE A 26 -27.19 -13.91 -35.71
N LYS A 27 -27.64 -12.67 -35.45
CA LYS A 27 -27.16 -11.86 -34.31
C LYS A 27 -27.39 -12.54 -32.94
N LYS A 28 -28.49 -13.26 -32.75
CA LYS A 28 -28.73 -13.99 -31.48
C LYS A 28 -27.79 -15.19 -31.27
N LYS A 29 -27.22 -15.75 -32.34
CA LYS A 29 -26.28 -16.89 -32.27
C LYS A 29 -24.81 -16.45 -32.26
N VAL A 30 -24.50 -15.25 -32.73
CA VAL A 30 -23.14 -14.66 -32.75
C VAL A 30 -23.00 -13.61 -31.63
N ASN A 31 -23.59 -13.86 -30.48
CA ASN A 31 -23.05 -13.30 -29.25
C ASN A 31 -21.90 -14.23 -28.85
N GLU A 32 -20.70 -13.88 -29.33
CA GLU A 32 -19.44 -14.42 -28.80
C GLU A 32 -19.30 -13.98 -27.34
N GLY A 33 -19.99 -14.70 -26.45
CA GLY A 33 -19.66 -14.69 -25.05
C GLY A 33 -18.31 -15.39 -24.92
N PHE A 34 -17.27 -14.64 -24.57
CA PHE A 34 -15.99 -15.16 -24.15
C PHE A 34 -16.25 -16.21 -23.05
N ARG A 35 -16.22 -17.50 -23.41
CA ARG A 35 -16.33 -18.60 -22.43
C ARG A 35 -14.91 -18.82 -21.90
N PRO A 36 -14.58 -18.42 -20.67
CA PRO A 36 -13.27 -18.76 -20.12
C PRO A 36 -13.18 -20.29 -20.04
N VAL A 37 -12.13 -20.83 -20.66
CA VAL A 37 -11.80 -22.26 -20.74
C VAL A 37 -11.23 -22.75 -19.40
N TYR A 38 -11.92 -22.45 -18.30
CA TYR A 38 -11.58 -22.97 -16.98
C TYR A 38 -12.83 -23.65 -16.41
N LYS A 39 -13.11 -24.86 -16.91
CA LYS A 39 -13.92 -25.83 -16.18
C LYS A 39 -13.10 -26.36 -15.00
N PHE A 40 -12.92 -25.51 -13.98
CA PHE A 40 -12.66 -26.00 -12.64
C PHE A 40 -13.97 -26.57 -12.12
N LYS A 41 -14.00 -27.90 -11.92
CA LYS A 41 -15.01 -28.53 -11.07
C LYS A 41 -14.96 -27.84 -9.69
N SER A 42 -16.14 -27.53 -9.15
CA SER A 42 -16.40 -26.91 -7.84
C SER A 42 -15.83 -25.50 -7.63
N ASN A 43 -16.45 -24.48 -8.22
CA ASN A 43 -17.27 -23.52 -7.47
C ASN A 43 -17.88 -22.52 -8.44
N ASP A 44 -19.15 -22.28 -8.22
CA ASP A 44 -20.05 -21.45 -9.01
C ASP A 44 -19.47 -20.02 -9.14
N LEU A 45 -19.09 -19.59 -10.35
CA LEU A 45 -18.69 -18.19 -10.61
C LEU A 45 -19.84 -17.20 -10.30
N ALA A 46 -21.08 -17.68 -10.14
CA ALA A 46 -22.22 -16.86 -9.75
C ALA A 46 -22.21 -16.48 -8.25
N THR A 47 -21.50 -17.23 -7.42
CA THR A 47 -21.28 -16.93 -6.00
C THR A 47 -19.79 -17.00 -5.71
N PRO A 48 -19.03 -15.92 -6.01
CA PRO A 48 -17.72 -15.78 -5.39
C PRO A 48 -17.91 -15.97 -3.88
N GLY A 49 -17.16 -16.90 -3.29
CA GLY A 49 -17.15 -17.06 -1.84
C GLY A 49 -16.69 -15.76 -1.15
N GLU A 50 -16.81 -15.69 0.17
CA GLU A 50 -16.28 -14.55 0.90
C GLU A 50 -14.75 -14.51 0.76
N PHE A 51 -14.26 -13.45 0.12
CA PHE A 51 -12.84 -13.18 0.05
C PHE A 51 -12.37 -12.56 1.38
N PRO A 52 -11.11 -12.78 1.78
CA PRO A 52 -10.58 -12.08 2.93
C PRO A 52 -10.57 -10.57 2.66
N VAL A 53 -10.78 -9.77 3.70
CA VAL A 53 -10.85 -8.30 3.62
C VAL A 53 -9.68 -7.67 2.85
N SER A 54 -8.50 -8.31 2.88
CA SER A 54 -7.31 -7.90 2.12
C SER A 54 -7.47 -7.93 0.59
N VAL A 55 -8.54 -8.53 0.07
CA VAL A 55 -8.87 -8.53 -1.36
C VAL A 55 -9.66 -7.28 -1.73
N ASP A 56 -10.54 -6.83 -0.85
CA ASP A 56 -11.43 -5.69 -1.10
C ASP A 56 -10.88 -4.37 -0.52
N GLN A 57 -9.92 -4.45 0.39
CA GLN A 57 -9.37 -3.30 1.11
C GLN A 57 -7.86 -3.43 1.30
N ALA A 58 -7.19 -2.30 1.54
CA ALA A 58 -5.77 -2.31 1.82
C ALA A 58 -5.46 -3.02 3.15
N ILE A 59 -4.27 -3.62 3.22
CA ILE A 59 -3.90 -4.61 4.26
C ILE A 59 -3.80 -3.99 5.67
N LEU A 60 -3.46 -2.70 5.78
CA LEU A 60 -3.19 -2.06 7.07
C LEU A 60 -4.41 -1.30 7.58
N ASN A 61 -4.84 -1.60 8.81
CA ASN A 61 -5.96 -0.91 9.47
C ASN A 61 -5.52 0.29 10.33
N ASP A 62 -4.21 0.41 10.62
CA ASP A 62 -3.67 1.46 11.49
C ASP A 62 -3.53 2.81 10.79
N TYR A 63 -3.68 2.85 9.47
CA TYR A 63 -3.55 4.06 8.66
C TYR A 63 -4.86 4.34 7.91
N PRO A 64 -5.34 5.59 7.91
CA PRO A 64 -6.54 5.96 7.18
C PRO A 64 -6.33 5.78 5.67
N LEU A 65 -7.28 5.11 5.01
CA LEU A 65 -7.26 4.89 3.57
C LEU A 65 -7.58 6.18 2.81
N ILE A 66 -6.91 6.40 1.67
CA ILE A 66 -7.24 7.49 0.76
C ILE A 66 -8.57 7.21 0.04
N GLY A 67 -8.84 5.93 -0.28
CA GLY A 67 -10.06 5.52 -1.00
C GLY A 67 -10.09 5.97 -2.47
N LYS A 68 -8.94 6.37 -3.03
CA LYS A 68 -8.79 6.70 -4.44
C LYS A 68 -8.25 5.47 -5.18
N ASN A 69 -8.98 4.96 -6.17
CA ASN A 69 -8.54 3.86 -7.02
C ASN A 69 -7.61 4.36 -8.14
N ASP A 70 -6.57 5.09 -7.76
CA ASP A 70 -5.65 5.74 -8.68
C ASP A 70 -4.28 5.90 -8.02
N VAL A 71 -3.27 6.18 -8.83
CA VAL A 71 -1.93 6.47 -8.35
C VAL A 71 -1.84 7.89 -7.77
N SER A 72 -0.78 8.15 -7.02
CA SER A 72 -0.44 9.50 -6.58
C SER A 72 0.16 10.30 -7.74
N ASN A 73 0.20 11.62 -7.58
CA ASN A 73 0.90 12.50 -8.52
C ASN A 73 2.34 12.77 -8.07
N ASP A 74 2.89 11.94 -7.17
CA ASP A 74 4.23 12.13 -6.64
C ASP A 74 5.28 11.93 -7.74
N SER A 75 6.25 12.83 -7.77
CA SER A 75 7.44 12.77 -8.60
C SER A 75 8.63 12.16 -7.84
N ALA A 76 9.66 11.76 -8.58
CA ALA A 76 10.90 11.27 -7.96
C ALA A 76 11.55 12.31 -7.01
N SER A 77 11.41 13.59 -7.33
CA SER A 77 11.90 14.70 -6.49
C SER A 77 11.13 14.80 -5.17
N GLU A 78 9.80 14.68 -5.22
CA GLU A 78 8.97 14.69 -4.01
C GLU A 78 9.25 13.46 -3.14
N MET A 79 9.43 12.30 -3.75
CA MET A 79 9.74 11.06 -3.03
C MET A 79 11.11 11.12 -2.33
N TRP A 80 12.09 11.78 -2.93
CA TRP A 80 13.40 12.02 -2.32
C TRP A 80 13.30 12.75 -0.98
N TRP A 81 12.43 13.75 -0.87
CA TRP A 81 12.22 14.48 0.39
C TRP A 81 11.45 13.68 1.43
N LYS A 82 10.66 12.71 0.99
CA LYS A 82 9.85 11.86 1.88
C LYS A 82 10.66 10.73 2.54
N TYR A 83 11.81 10.35 1.97
CA TYR A 83 12.74 9.40 2.57
C TYR A 83 13.89 10.14 3.27
N PRO A 84 14.02 10.09 4.60
CA PRO A 84 15.07 10.84 5.27
C PRO A 84 16.44 10.22 5.00
N ILE A 85 17.33 11.03 4.45
CA ILE A 85 18.75 10.72 4.36
C ILE A 85 19.41 11.30 5.61
N PHE A 86 19.78 10.42 6.53
CA PHE A 86 20.53 10.83 7.71
C PHE A 86 21.97 11.13 7.29
N GLY A 87 22.42 12.37 7.53
CA GLY A 87 23.83 12.71 7.35
C GLY A 87 24.68 11.83 8.26
N VAL A 88 25.56 11.02 7.66
CA VAL A 88 26.44 10.05 8.34
C VAL A 88 27.39 10.66 9.38
N SER A 89 27.47 11.99 9.51
CA SER A 89 28.47 12.69 10.32
C SER A 89 27.93 13.48 11.53
N SER A 90 26.64 13.40 11.86
CA SER A 90 26.16 14.10 13.07
C SER A 90 26.35 13.21 14.30
N PHE A 91 27.05 13.70 15.33
CA PHE A 91 27.11 13.08 16.67
C PHE A 91 25.73 12.99 17.36
N LYS A 92 24.66 13.46 16.71
CA LYS A 92 23.30 13.23 17.18
C LYS A 92 23.02 11.73 17.06
N GLN A 93 22.55 11.11 18.14
CA GLN A 93 22.05 9.73 18.14
C GLN A 93 20.73 9.61 17.37
N LEU A 94 20.73 10.03 16.11
CA LEU A 94 19.68 9.72 15.16
C LEU A 94 20.00 8.34 14.62
N THR A 95 19.33 7.32 15.15
CA THR A 95 19.45 5.97 14.58
C THR A 95 18.98 6.02 13.13
N ASN A 96 19.75 5.45 12.21
CA ASN A 96 19.40 5.34 10.78
C ASN A 96 18.07 4.57 10.53
N ASN A 97 17.48 4.01 11.59
CA ASN A 97 16.22 3.30 11.56
C ASN A 97 15.08 4.26 11.97
N LEU A 98 14.27 4.69 11.01
CA LEU A 98 12.97 5.26 11.30
C LEU A 98 12.09 4.19 11.95
N ARG A 99 11.60 4.45 13.15
CA ARG A 99 10.71 3.55 13.89
C ARG A 99 9.23 3.82 13.61
N TYR A 100 8.87 5.07 13.39
CA TYR A 100 7.51 5.55 13.20
C TYR A 100 7.39 6.32 11.89
N PHE A 101 7.00 5.62 10.82
CA PHE A 101 6.72 6.26 9.53
C PHE A 101 5.39 6.98 9.59
N LYS A 102 5.27 8.14 8.92
CA LYS A 102 3.96 8.83 8.81
C LYS A 102 2.98 8.05 7.94
N ASN A 103 3.51 7.27 7.00
CA ASN A 103 2.76 6.51 6.04
C ASN A 103 3.56 5.28 5.61
N PRO A 104 2.96 4.07 5.61
CA PRO A 104 3.64 2.84 5.23
C PRO A 104 3.98 2.74 3.74
N ASP A 105 3.30 3.51 2.89
CA ASP A 105 3.48 3.46 1.44
C ASP A 105 4.42 4.56 0.90
N ILE A 106 5.26 5.17 1.75
CA ILE A 106 6.13 6.28 1.36
C ILE A 106 7.61 5.88 1.35
N GLY A 107 8.32 6.25 0.27
CA GLY A 107 9.78 6.34 0.22
C GLY A 107 10.54 5.10 -0.29
N ILE A 108 9.88 3.96 -0.48
CA ILE A 108 10.50 2.71 -0.98
C ILE A 108 9.78 2.09 -2.19
N CYS A 109 8.80 2.79 -2.77
CA CYS A 109 8.05 2.27 -3.90
C CYS A 109 8.89 2.27 -5.17
N THR A 110 8.67 1.29 -6.03
CA THR A 110 9.46 1.11 -7.25
C THR A 110 9.27 2.26 -8.25
N ARG A 111 8.06 2.85 -8.32
CA ARG A 111 7.82 4.10 -9.04
C ARG A 111 7.19 5.14 -8.10
N PRO A 112 7.54 6.43 -8.23
CA PRO A 112 7.09 7.48 -7.34
C PRO A 112 5.57 7.59 -7.16
N GLU A 113 4.81 7.41 -8.24
CA GLU A 113 3.35 7.49 -8.26
C GLU A 113 2.66 6.36 -7.47
N PHE A 114 3.36 5.26 -7.19
CA PHE A 114 2.85 4.20 -6.32
C PHE A 114 3.07 4.49 -4.84
N CYS A 115 3.87 5.51 -4.50
CA CYS A 115 4.01 5.98 -3.14
C CYS A 115 2.91 6.97 -2.76
N GLY A 116 2.46 6.95 -1.50
CA GLY A 116 1.42 7.87 -1.02
C GLY A 116 0.05 7.67 -1.67
N ALA A 117 -0.22 6.50 -2.26
CA ALA A 117 -1.41 6.24 -3.06
C ALA A 117 -2.53 5.53 -2.26
N LEU A 118 -2.17 4.78 -1.22
CA LEU A 118 -3.11 3.92 -0.48
C LEU A 118 -3.54 4.53 0.84
N TYR A 119 -2.61 5.17 1.57
CA TYR A 119 -2.86 5.66 2.92
C TYR A 119 -2.60 7.17 3.07
N HIS A 120 -3.30 7.81 4.00
CA HIS A 120 -3.02 9.17 4.44
C HIS A 120 -1.94 9.21 5.52
N ASP A 121 -1.21 10.32 5.58
CA ASP A 121 -0.23 10.57 6.64
C ASP A 121 -0.90 10.65 8.02
N ILE A 122 -0.34 9.93 8.99
CA ILE A 122 -0.72 10.03 10.40
C ILE A 122 0.29 10.84 11.21
N LYS A 123 -0.20 11.48 12.27
CA LYS A 123 0.66 12.10 13.28
C LYS A 123 1.22 11.00 14.18
N ASN A 124 2.49 10.67 13.95
CA ASN A 124 3.19 9.63 14.70
C ASN A 124 4.16 10.20 15.74
N LYS A 125 4.63 9.32 16.63
CA LYS A 125 5.68 9.64 17.62
C LYS A 125 6.96 10.11 16.92
N SER A 126 7.75 10.93 17.63
CA SER A 126 9.04 11.36 17.12
C SER A 126 9.97 10.16 16.89
N ASN A 127 10.66 10.15 15.75
CA ASN A 127 11.78 9.24 15.50
C ASN A 127 13.08 9.70 16.17
N VAL A 128 13.09 10.90 16.74
CA VAL A 128 14.22 11.40 17.52
C VAL A 128 14.15 10.77 18.90
N VAL A 129 15.07 9.85 19.16
CA VAL A 129 15.33 9.32 20.50
C VAL A 129 16.41 10.18 21.12
N MET A 130 16.07 10.86 22.21
CA MET A 130 17.07 11.54 23.03
C MET A 130 17.56 10.56 24.11
N PRO A 131 18.87 10.51 24.39
CA PRO A 131 19.34 9.78 25.55
C PRO A 131 18.64 10.30 26.79
N LEU A 132 18.33 9.40 27.73
CA LEU A 132 17.86 9.82 29.05
C LEU A 132 18.92 10.74 29.68
N PRO A 133 18.51 11.73 30.49
CA PRO A 133 19.45 12.60 31.18
C PRO A 133 20.38 11.79 32.07
N GLU A 134 21.51 12.38 32.44
CA GLU A 134 22.40 11.78 33.43
C GLU A 134 21.65 11.52 34.74
N ALA A 135 22.05 10.48 35.48
CA ALA A 135 21.42 10.17 36.76
C ALA A 135 21.68 11.33 37.75
N GLU A 136 20.62 11.85 38.36
CA GLU A 136 20.69 12.97 39.33
C GLU A 136 21.72 12.66 40.43
N GLU A 137 22.63 13.60 40.71
CA GLU A 137 23.60 13.50 41.81
C GLU A 137 22.89 13.28 43.16
N GLY A 138 23.44 12.39 43.98
CA GLY A 138 22.80 12.01 45.24
C GLY A 138 23.46 10.81 45.92
N GLU A 139 22.90 10.43 47.07
CA GLU A 139 23.40 9.33 47.88
C GLU A 139 23.21 7.97 47.16
N GLY A 140 24.08 7.01 47.48
CA GLY A 140 24.05 5.67 46.90
C GLY A 140 24.81 5.54 45.58
N ALA A 141 25.01 4.30 45.13
CA ALA A 141 25.79 4.03 43.91
C ALA A 141 24.92 4.15 42.66
N ARG A 142 25.48 4.75 41.59
CA ARG A 142 24.84 4.84 40.28
C ARG A 142 24.80 3.46 39.60
N VAL A 143 23.62 3.07 39.14
CA VAL A 143 23.39 1.87 38.31
C VAL A 143 22.59 2.29 37.08
N GLY A 144 23.29 2.59 36.00
CA GLY A 144 22.68 3.14 34.78
C GLY A 144 22.10 4.54 35.01
N TYR A 145 20.76 4.63 34.95
CA TYR A 145 19.98 5.88 35.13
C TYR A 145 19.38 6.04 36.52
N TYR A 146 19.57 5.07 37.42
CA TYR A 146 19.02 5.09 38.77
C TYR A 146 20.14 5.03 39.81
N ARG A 147 19.84 5.46 41.03
CA ARG A 147 20.73 5.29 42.20
C ARG A 147 20.11 4.27 43.15
N THR A 148 20.96 3.46 43.78
CA THR A 148 20.53 2.55 44.84
C THR A 148 20.32 3.31 46.15
N GLU A 149 19.56 2.74 47.08
CA GLU A 149 19.60 3.21 48.46
C GLU A 149 21.04 3.12 49.04
N PRO A 150 21.41 4.01 49.97
CA PRO A 150 22.73 3.99 50.60
C PRO A 150 23.01 2.64 51.28
N ASN A 151 24.27 2.20 51.26
CA ASN A 151 24.76 0.99 51.94
C ASN A 151 24.17 -0.35 51.44
N LYS A 152 23.49 -0.39 50.30
CA LYS A 152 23.03 -1.67 49.68
C LYS A 152 24.09 -2.39 48.88
N LEU A 153 25.13 -1.67 48.45
CA LEU A 153 26.26 -2.24 47.73
C LEU A 153 27.52 -2.05 48.57
N PHE A 154 28.38 -3.07 48.61
CA PHE A 154 29.61 -3.04 49.42
C PHE A 154 30.51 -1.83 49.09
N TRP A 155 30.44 -1.36 47.84
CA TRP A 155 31.19 -0.21 47.35
C TRP A 155 30.41 1.10 47.43
N SER A 156 29.11 1.14 47.74
CA SER A 156 28.36 2.40 47.81
C SER A 156 28.82 3.20 49.02
N ILE A 157 29.75 4.13 48.82
CA ILE A 157 30.19 5.04 49.87
C ILE A 157 29.06 6.09 50.04
N PRO A 158 28.53 6.29 51.25
CA PRO A 158 27.40 7.19 51.47
C PRO A 158 27.73 8.68 51.24
N THR A 159 29.01 9.05 51.22
CA THR A 159 29.44 10.45 51.27
C THR A 159 30.31 10.90 50.10
N ASN A 160 30.64 10.03 49.15
CA ASN A 160 31.43 10.42 47.98
C ASN A 160 30.86 9.77 46.73
N GLU A 161 30.79 10.56 45.66
CA GLU A 161 30.42 10.08 44.35
C GLU A 161 31.35 8.94 43.96
N ASN A 162 30.78 7.74 43.79
CA ASN A 162 31.52 6.68 43.15
C ASN A 162 31.66 7.01 41.68
N ILE A 163 32.77 7.66 41.36
CA ILE A 163 33.29 7.85 40.01
C ILE A 163 33.84 6.50 39.56
N LEU A 164 32.96 5.58 39.17
CA LEU A 164 33.36 4.50 38.28
C LEU A 164 32.94 4.90 36.87
N TYR A 165 33.95 5.36 36.15
CA TYR A 165 33.99 5.74 34.74
C TYR A 165 33.36 4.69 33.83
#